data_AF-A0A9P6I419-F1
#
_entry.id   AF-A0A9P6I419-F1
#
_cell.length_a   1.000
_cell.length_b   1.000
_cell.length_c   1.000
_cell.angle_alpha   90.00
_cell.angle_beta   90.00
_cell.angle_gamma   90.00
#
_symmetry.space_group_name_H-M   'P 1'
#
loop_
_entity.id
_entity.type
_entity.pdbx_description
1 polymer ?
#
loop_
_entity_poly.entity_id
_entity_poly.type
_entity_poly.pdbx_seq_one_letter_code
_entity_poly.pdbx_strand_id
1 'polypeptide(L)'
;MPEIDALRLYVYLHFSNNTTTVEVEFPSTEKDLAEAYRQSIRRHKDLELSRDDGNIVAFELPPSATDVSTTRSARAIIVHFKRSNDAKRWADAICRPVADSSHQVYVKQYWNEADLAGLRESLNTSSSSSPPKPSLLKPSSDRGGAPPRPALTSVNFIGRLGALE
;
A
#
# COMPACT_ATOMS: atom_id res chain seq x y z
N MET A 1 6.89 -29.48 21.69
CA MET A 1 5.50 -29.11 21.99
C MET A 1 4.87 -28.57 20.73
N PRO A 2 3.56 -28.78 20.48
CA PRO A 2 2.89 -28.03 19.42
C PRO A 2 2.71 -26.58 19.89
N GLU A 3 3.27 -25.62 19.14
CA GLU A 3 2.70 -24.28 19.15
C GLU A 3 1.27 -24.41 18.63
N ILE A 4 0.30 -24.10 19.47
CA ILE A 4 -1.10 -24.03 19.08
C ILE A 4 -1.26 -22.66 18.42
N ASP A 5 -1.29 -22.64 17.08
CA ASP A 5 -1.60 -21.43 16.33
C ASP A 5 -3.01 -20.97 16.73
N ALA A 6 -3.12 -19.76 17.29
CA ALA A 6 -4.38 -19.21 17.77
C ALA A 6 -5.34 -18.84 16.63
N LEU A 7 -4.79 -18.48 15.46
CA LEU A 7 -5.56 -18.18 14.26
C LEU A 7 -4.84 -18.68 13.00
N ARG A 8 -5.62 -19.23 12.07
CA ARG A 8 -5.18 -19.55 10.71
C ARG A 8 -6.01 -18.77 9.70
N LEU A 9 -5.32 -18.03 8.83
CA LEU A 9 -5.87 -17.42 7.63
C LEU A 9 -5.67 -18.39 6.45
N TYR A 10 -6.71 -18.57 5.65
CA TYR A 10 -6.58 -19.26 4.37
C TYR A 10 -6.27 -18.24 3.29
N VAL A 11 -5.36 -18.58 2.38
CA VAL A 11 -4.92 -17.69 1.32
C VAL A 11 -5.00 -18.43 0.00
N TYR A 12 -5.88 -17.96 -0.88
CA TYR A 12 -6.08 -18.49 -2.22
C TYR A 12 -5.48 -17.51 -3.23
N LEU A 13 -4.85 -18.03 -4.28
CA LEU A 13 -4.32 -17.23 -5.37
C LEU A 13 -4.91 -17.70 -6.68
N HIS A 14 -5.60 -16.79 -7.35
CA HIS A 14 -6.28 -17.02 -8.61
C HIS A 14 -5.50 -16.37 -9.73
N PHE A 15 -4.72 -17.17 -10.45
CA PHE A 15 -4.02 -16.75 -11.65
C PHE A 15 -4.98 -16.78 -12.83
N SER A 16 -5.31 -15.61 -13.39
CA SER A 16 -5.95 -15.49 -14.69
C SER A 16 -4.94 -14.98 -15.72
N ASN A 17 -5.30 -15.02 -17.01
CA ASN A 17 -4.42 -14.56 -18.09
C ASN A 17 -4.09 -13.05 -18.02
N ASN A 18 -4.89 -12.25 -17.30
CA ASN A 18 -4.79 -10.79 -17.27
C ASN A 18 -4.49 -10.22 -15.87
N THR A 19 -4.99 -10.85 -14.81
CA THR A 19 -4.84 -10.43 -13.41
C THR A 19 -4.57 -11.62 -12.49
N THR A 20 -3.88 -11.40 -11.37
CA THR A 20 -3.73 -12.41 -10.31
C THR A 20 -4.39 -11.88 -9.04
N THR A 21 -5.49 -12.47 -8.61
CA THR A 21 -6.16 -12.10 -7.34
C THR A 21 -5.58 -12.92 -6.19
N VAL A 22 -5.40 -12.29 -5.02
CA VAL A 22 -5.22 -12.96 -3.73
C VAL A 22 -6.47 -12.79 -2.91
N GLU A 23 -6.97 -13.88 -2.35
CA GLU A 23 -8.07 -13.88 -1.39
C GLU A 23 -7.55 -14.33 -0.04
N VAL A 24 -7.71 -13.48 0.98
CA VAL A 24 -7.38 -13.79 2.38
C VAL A 24 -8.68 -14.04 3.12
N GLU A 25 -8.96 -15.31 3.40
CA GLU A 25 -10.10 -15.75 4.20
C GLU A 25 -9.71 -15.80 5.68
N PHE A 26 -10.39 -14.97 6.47
CA PHE A 26 -10.36 -15.01 7.92
C PHE A 26 -11.40 -16.02 8.41
N PRO A 27 -11.18 -16.68 9.57
CA PRO A 27 -12.23 -17.48 10.21
C PRO A 27 -13.49 -16.66 10.48
N SER A 28 -14.67 -17.27 10.34
CA SER A 28 -15.96 -16.56 10.40
C SER A 28 -16.27 -15.90 11.75
N THR A 29 -15.51 -16.22 12.80
CA THR A 29 -15.53 -15.58 14.13
C THR A 29 -14.75 -14.26 14.19
N GLU A 30 -13.90 -13.97 13.20
CA GLU A 30 -12.99 -12.82 13.13
C GLU A 30 -13.38 -11.84 12.00
N LYS A 31 -14.69 -11.68 11.75
CA LYS A 31 -15.21 -10.77 10.71
C LYS A 31 -14.77 -9.31 10.93
N ASP A 32 -14.72 -8.86 12.19
CA ASP A 32 -14.25 -7.52 12.53
C ASP A 32 -12.76 -7.31 12.18
N LEU A 33 -11.95 -8.38 12.30
CA LEU A 33 -10.53 -8.36 11.92
C LEU A 33 -10.37 -8.32 10.40
N ALA A 34 -11.20 -9.05 9.67
CA ALA A 34 -11.24 -9.01 8.21
C ALA A 34 -11.62 -7.61 7.71
N GLU A 35 -12.64 -6.98 8.31
CA GLU A 35 -13.06 -5.62 7.97
C GLU A 35 -11.99 -4.57 8.33
N ALA A 36 -11.38 -4.66 9.51
CA ALA A 36 -10.27 -3.80 9.91
C ALA A 36 -9.07 -3.93 8.95
N TYR A 37 -8.74 -5.16 8.52
CA TYR A 37 -7.73 -5.39 7.48
C TYR A 37 -8.15 -4.74 6.16
N ARG A 38 -9.35 -5.04 5.66
CA ARG A 38 -9.94 -4.48 4.41
C ARG A 38 -9.83 -2.96 4.37
N GLN A 39 -10.20 -2.26 5.44
CA GLN A 39 -10.08 -0.80 5.52
C GLN A 39 -8.63 -0.29 5.54
N SER A 40 -7.71 -0.99 6.22
CA SER A 40 -6.29 -0.60 6.26
C SER A 40 -5.61 -0.66 4.89
N ILE A 41 -5.97 -1.64 4.06
CA ILE A 41 -5.35 -1.87 2.75
C ILE A 41 -6.00 -1.06 1.61
N ARG A 42 -7.26 -0.62 1.78
CA ARG A 42 -8.09 0.04 0.75
C ARG A 42 -7.47 1.25 0.04
N ARG A 43 -6.47 1.91 0.63
CA ARG A 43 -5.78 3.07 0.04
C ARG A 43 -4.53 2.71 -0.78
N HIS A 44 -4.07 1.47 -0.68
CA HIS A 44 -2.78 1.03 -1.22
C HIS A 44 -2.89 -0.23 -2.09
N LYS A 45 -4.04 -0.92 -2.03
CA LYS A 45 -4.35 -2.15 -2.78
C LYS A 45 -5.61 -1.96 -3.62
N ASP A 46 -5.56 -2.45 -4.85
CA ASP A 46 -6.74 -2.54 -5.71
C ASP A 46 -7.61 -3.70 -5.22
N LEU A 47 -8.71 -3.37 -4.53
CA LEU A 47 -9.62 -4.33 -3.91
C LEU A 47 -10.61 -4.88 -4.93
N GLU A 48 -10.80 -6.19 -4.94
CA GLU A 48 -11.85 -6.82 -5.74
C GLU A 48 -13.19 -6.70 -4.99
N LEU A 49 -14.00 -5.71 -5.38
CA LEU A 49 -15.33 -5.43 -4.78
C LEU A 49 -16.36 -6.55 -4.99
N SER A 50 -16.05 -7.54 -5.84
CA SER A 50 -16.99 -8.56 -6.30
C SER A 50 -17.29 -9.67 -5.28
N ARG A 51 -16.50 -9.79 -4.20
CA ARG A 51 -16.70 -10.78 -3.13
C ARG A 51 -16.87 -10.11 -1.77
N ASP A 52 -18.05 -9.53 -1.56
CA ASP A 52 -18.47 -8.96 -0.27
C ASP A 52 -18.93 -10.07 0.70
N ASP A 53 -18.10 -11.10 0.91
CA ASP A 53 -18.25 -11.99 2.05
C ASP A 53 -17.46 -11.40 3.23
N GLY A 54 -18.14 -11.22 4.37
CA GLY A 54 -17.65 -10.36 5.45
C GLY A 54 -16.27 -10.76 5.98
N ASN A 55 -15.92 -12.05 5.92
CA ASN A 55 -14.62 -12.60 6.35
C ASN A 55 -13.58 -12.81 5.22
N ILE A 56 -13.87 -12.47 3.96
CA ILE A 56 -12.92 -12.65 2.84
C ILE A 56 -12.45 -11.29 2.32
N VAL A 57 -11.14 -11.09 2.27
CA VAL A 57 -10.53 -9.86 1.74
C VAL A 57 -9.78 -10.19 0.45
N ALA A 58 -10.35 -9.77 -0.69
CA ALA A 58 -9.82 -10.01 -2.02
C ALA A 58 -9.15 -8.76 -2.60
N PHE A 59 -7.97 -8.94 -3.23
CA PHE A 59 -7.22 -7.86 -3.87
C PHE A 59 -6.34 -8.36 -5.02
N GLU A 60 -6.11 -7.52 -6.02
CA GLU A 60 -5.26 -7.85 -7.17
C GLU A 60 -3.77 -7.65 -6.85
N LEU A 61 -2.91 -8.56 -7.33
CA LEU A 61 -1.47 -8.35 -7.37
C LEU A 61 -1.10 -7.43 -8.54
N PRO A 62 -0.09 -6.55 -8.37
CA PRO A 62 0.43 -5.77 -9.48
C PRO A 62 1.03 -6.70 -10.56
N PRO A 63 1.03 -6.31 -11.86
CA PRO A 63 1.59 -7.11 -12.97
C PRO A 63 3.10 -7.41 -12.88
N SER A 64 3.78 -6.92 -11.84
CA SER A 64 5.16 -7.27 -11.52
C SER A 64 5.27 -8.52 -10.65
N ALA A 65 4.19 -9.05 -10.07
CA ALA A 65 4.16 -10.37 -9.46
C ALA A 65 4.37 -11.43 -10.55
N THR A 66 5.46 -12.20 -10.45
CA THR A 66 5.90 -13.12 -11.51
C THR A 66 5.82 -14.59 -11.14
N ASP A 67 5.92 -14.91 -9.85
CA ASP A 67 5.98 -16.29 -9.37
C ASP A 67 5.50 -16.36 -7.91
N VAL A 68 5.08 -17.55 -7.48
CA VAL A 68 4.61 -17.82 -6.12
C VAL A 68 5.12 -19.17 -5.66
N SER A 69 5.76 -19.17 -4.48
CA SER A 69 6.31 -20.38 -3.86
C SER A 69 5.80 -20.55 -2.44
N THR A 70 5.40 -21.77 -2.06
CA THR A 70 5.03 -22.09 -0.68
C THR A 70 6.22 -22.64 0.10
N THR A 71 6.48 -22.17 1.31
CA THR A 71 7.50 -22.78 2.18
C THR A 71 6.87 -23.42 3.42
N ARG A 72 7.25 -24.68 3.71
CA ARG A 72 6.77 -25.41 4.88
C ARG A 72 7.35 -24.86 6.19
N SER A 73 8.55 -24.29 6.17
CA SER A 73 9.23 -23.79 7.38
C SER A 73 8.61 -22.50 7.90
N ALA A 74 8.35 -21.52 7.04
CA ALA A 74 7.68 -20.27 7.42
C ALA A 74 6.13 -20.36 7.39
N ARG A 75 5.58 -21.53 7.00
CA ARG A 75 4.14 -21.78 6.82
C ARG A 75 3.41 -20.63 6.11
N ALA A 76 3.98 -20.22 4.98
CA ALA A 76 3.59 -19.01 4.27
C ALA A 76 3.68 -19.19 2.76
N ILE A 77 2.93 -18.34 2.05
CA ILE A 77 3.00 -18.18 0.60
C ILE A 77 3.93 -17.00 0.32
N ILE A 78 5.02 -17.21 -0.41
CA ILE A 78 5.95 -16.17 -0.83
C ILE A 78 5.58 -15.76 -2.26
N VAL A 79 5.28 -14.47 -2.44
CA VAL A 79 5.02 -13.83 -3.74
C VAL A 79 6.30 -13.14 -4.19
N HIS A 80 6.73 -13.40 -5.42
CA HIS A 80 7.94 -12.85 -6.04
C HIS A 80 7.58 -11.73 -7.00
N PHE A 81 8.25 -10.58 -6.87
CA PHE A 81 8.03 -9.40 -7.68
C PHE A 81 9.24 -9.05 -8.53
N LYS A 82 9.06 -8.83 -9.82
CA LYS A 82 10.06 -8.29 -10.74
C LYS A 82 10.60 -6.92 -10.32
N ARG A 83 9.83 -6.15 -9.53
CA ARG A 83 10.19 -4.82 -9.04
C ARG A 83 10.16 -4.79 -7.51
N SER A 84 11.29 -4.46 -6.89
CA SER A 84 11.41 -4.34 -5.43
C SER A 84 10.59 -3.18 -4.83
N ASN A 85 10.31 -2.13 -5.61
CA ASN A 85 9.40 -1.06 -5.20
C ASN A 85 7.96 -1.57 -5.04
N ASP A 86 7.53 -2.51 -5.88
CA ASP A 86 6.17 -3.05 -5.84
C ASP A 86 6.05 -4.03 -4.66
N ALA A 87 7.06 -4.88 -4.43
CA ALA A 87 7.16 -5.69 -3.20
C ALA A 87 7.09 -4.84 -1.92
N LYS A 88 7.80 -3.70 -1.88
CA LYS A 88 7.75 -2.77 -0.74
C LYS A 88 6.38 -2.11 -0.56
N ARG A 89 5.70 -1.74 -1.65
CA ARG A 89 4.31 -1.23 -1.61
C ARG A 89 3.31 -2.29 -1.19
N TRP A 90 3.63 -3.56 -1.38
CA TRP A 90 2.83 -4.71 -0.99
C TRP A 90 3.13 -5.24 0.42
N ALA A 91 4.07 -4.62 1.13
CA ALA A 91 4.29 -4.88 2.53
C ALA A 91 3.18 -4.23 3.38
N ASP A 92 2.50 -5.03 4.18
CA ASP A 92 1.48 -4.62 5.16
C ASP A 92 1.57 -5.51 6.41
N ALA A 93 0.56 -5.43 7.30
CA ALA A 93 0.55 -6.19 8.54
C ALA A 93 0.57 -7.73 8.33
N ILE A 94 -0.09 -8.23 7.30
CA ILE A 94 -0.24 -9.66 6.94
C ILE A 94 0.76 -10.06 5.85
N CYS A 95 0.97 -9.20 4.85
CA CYS A 95 1.93 -9.41 3.77
C CYS A 95 3.29 -8.83 4.20
N ARG A 96 4.18 -9.63 4.77
CA ARG A 96 5.44 -9.15 5.37
C ARG A 96 6.63 -9.30 4.40
N PRO A 97 7.59 -8.35 4.35
CA PRO A 97 8.76 -8.49 3.50
C PRO A 97 9.62 -9.68 3.95
N VAL A 98 10.23 -10.38 2.99
CA VAL A 98 11.18 -11.47 3.30
C VAL A 98 12.53 -10.87 3.68
N ALA A 99 13.13 -11.35 4.78
CA ALA A 99 14.47 -10.93 5.18
C ALA A 99 15.48 -11.18 4.04
N ASP A 100 16.42 -10.26 3.87
CA ASP A 100 17.48 -10.30 2.83
C ASP A 100 16.98 -10.33 1.37
N SER A 101 15.67 -10.15 1.12
CA SER A 101 15.08 -10.17 -0.22
C SER A 101 14.15 -8.98 -0.47
N SER A 102 14.65 -7.99 -1.22
CA SER A 102 13.88 -6.79 -1.55
C SER A 102 12.77 -7.01 -2.60
N HIS A 103 12.68 -8.21 -3.18
CA HIS A 103 11.77 -8.59 -4.26
C HIS A 103 10.66 -9.56 -3.81
N GLN A 104 10.59 -9.92 -2.53
CA GLN A 104 9.69 -10.96 -2.03
C GLN A 104 8.90 -10.48 -0.82
N VAL A 105 7.63 -10.90 -0.78
CA VAL A 105 6.72 -10.69 0.34
C VAL A 105 6.08 -12.04 0.67
N TYR A 106 6.05 -12.39 1.96
CA TYR A 106 5.34 -13.59 2.41
C TYR A 106 4.01 -13.21 3.05
N VAL A 107 2.94 -13.90 2.64
CA VAL A 107 1.61 -13.77 3.25
C VAL A 107 1.55 -14.72 4.45
N LYS A 108 1.48 -14.15 5.66
CA LYS A 108 1.50 -14.93 6.90
C LYS A 108 0.15 -15.61 7.15
N GLN A 109 0.14 -16.94 7.12
CA GLN A 109 -1.09 -17.74 7.30
C GLN A 109 -1.38 -18.09 8.77
N TYR A 110 -0.35 -18.28 9.59
CA TYR A 110 -0.50 -18.78 10.98
C TYR A 110 -0.09 -17.71 11.98
N TRP A 111 -0.90 -17.52 13.02
CA TRP A 111 -0.78 -16.45 14.00
C TRP A 111 -0.95 -17.03 15.41
N ASN A 112 0.10 -16.91 16.23
CA ASN A 112 0.01 -17.10 17.68
C ASN A 112 -0.68 -15.88 18.34
N GLU A 113 -1.02 -15.98 19.62
CA GLU A 113 -1.73 -14.92 20.35
C GLU A 113 -0.99 -13.57 20.36
N ALA A 114 0.35 -13.60 20.49
CA ALA A 114 1.17 -12.38 20.53
C ALA A 114 1.23 -11.66 19.17
N ASP A 115 1.45 -12.42 18.09
CA ASP A 115 1.38 -11.91 16.72
C ASP A 115 -0.01 -11.37 16.38
N LEU A 116 -1.07 -12.03 16.83
CA LEU A 116 -2.47 -11.62 16.61
C LEU A 116 -2.82 -10.35 17.39
N ALA A 117 -2.32 -10.20 18.62
CA ALA A 117 -2.47 -8.98 19.40
C ALA A 117 -1.80 -7.79 18.70
N GLY A 118 -0.56 -7.97 18.22
CA GLY A 118 0.15 -6.95 17.44
C GLY A 118 -0.52 -6.61 16.10
N LEU A 119 -1.14 -7.59 15.43
CA LEU A 119 -1.96 -7.34 14.23
C LEU A 119 -3.16 -6.45 14.57
N ARG A 120 -3.92 -6.79 15.60
CA ARG A 120 -5.09 -6.01 16.05
C ARG A 120 -4.70 -4.58 16.43
N GLU A 121 -3.61 -4.38 17.16
CA GLU A 121 -3.08 -3.06 17.50
C GLU A 121 -2.69 -2.23 16.26
N SER A 122 -1.95 -2.84 15.32
CA SER A 122 -1.52 -2.19 14.08
C SER A 122 -2.69 -1.74 13.21
N LEU A 123 -3.74 -2.56 13.09
CA LEU A 123 -4.96 -2.21 12.35
C LEU A 123 -5.73 -1.09 13.05
N ASN A 124 -5.89 -1.15 14.37
CA ASN A 124 -6.56 -0.11 15.14
C ASN A 124 -5.83 1.26 15.07
N THR A 125 -4.49 1.25 15.05
CA THR A 125 -3.69 2.47 14.89
C THR A 125 -3.80 3.04 13.46
N SER A 126 -3.85 2.16 12.46
CA SER A 126 -4.07 2.55 11.05
C SER A 126 -5.47 3.15 10.85
N SER A 127 -6.47 2.72 11.62
CA SER A 127 -7.82 3.30 11.64
C SER A 127 -7.89 4.64 12.37
N SER A 128 -7.05 4.87 13.40
CA SER A 128 -7.05 6.11 14.18
C SER A 128 -6.17 7.22 13.62
N SER A 129 -5.25 6.90 12.69
CA SER A 129 -4.48 7.90 11.94
C SER A 129 -5.35 8.66 10.93
N SER A 130 -6.15 9.60 11.44
CA SER A 130 -6.67 10.71 10.64
C SER A 130 -5.49 11.41 9.94
N PRO A 131 -5.66 11.90 8.69
CA PRO A 131 -4.59 12.61 8.01
C PRO A 131 -4.14 13.82 8.85
N PRO A 132 -2.86 14.22 8.79
CA PRO A 132 -2.44 15.49 9.39
C PRO A 132 -3.30 16.59 8.76
N LYS A 133 -4.16 17.19 9.59
CA LYS A 133 -4.99 18.33 9.23
C LYS A 133 -4.06 19.37 8.57
N PRO A 134 -4.31 19.82 7.33
CA PRO A 134 -3.41 20.76 6.68
C PRO A 134 -3.33 22.00 7.57
N SER A 135 -2.16 22.23 8.16
CA SER A 135 -1.92 23.37 9.03
C SER A 135 -2.25 24.62 8.23
N LEU A 136 -3.30 25.34 8.65
CA LEU A 136 -3.64 26.61 8.04
C LEU A 136 -2.37 27.47 8.05
N LEU A 137 -1.95 27.88 6.85
CA LEU A 137 -0.98 28.95 6.67
C LEU A 137 -1.47 30.15 7.49
N LYS A 138 -0.79 30.44 8.60
CA LYS A 138 -1.04 31.66 9.37
C LYS A 138 -0.76 32.84 8.44
N PRO A 139 -1.73 33.74 8.17
CA PRO A 139 -1.43 34.98 7.48
C PRO A 139 -0.60 35.86 8.41
N SER A 140 0.70 35.95 8.14
CA SER A 140 1.60 36.84 8.86
C SER A 140 1.46 38.28 8.34
N SER A 141 0.48 39.01 8.87
CA SER A 141 0.50 40.48 8.78
C SER A 141 1.51 41.03 9.79
N ASP A 142 2.58 41.69 9.33
CA ASP A 142 2.71 43.17 9.45
C ASP A 142 4.01 43.72 8.83
N ARG A 143 3.94 44.97 8.33
CA ARG A 143 5.02 45.97 8.13
C ARG A 143 6.26 45.66 7.25
N GLY A 144 6.32 46.36 6.11
CA GLY A 144 7.00 47.68 6.12
C GLY A 144 8.21 47.92 5.20
N GLY A 145 8.01 48.69 4.12
CA GLY A 145 9.06 49.30 3.26
C GLY A 145 9.42 48.47 2.01
N ALA A 146 9.69 49.04 0.83
CA ALA A 146 9.73 50.44 0.37
C ALA A 146 9.33 50.49 -1.14
N PRO A 147 9.09 51.66 -1.79
CA PRO A 147 8.37 51.73 -3.07
C PRO A 147 9.24 51.39 -4.30
N PRO A 148 8.62 51.02 -5.45
CA PRO A 148 9.35 50.72 -6.68
C PRO A 148 9.96 51.99 -7.30
N ARG A 149 11.26 51.94 -7.65
CA ARG A 149 11.91 52.95 -8.49
C ARG A 149 11.76 52.60 -9.98
N PRO A 150 11.49 53.57 -10.87
CA PRO A 150 11.27 53.32 -12.30
C PRO A 150 12.51 53.53 -13.19
N ALA A 151 12.46 52.88 -14.37
CA ALA A 151 13.16 53.20 -15.63
C ALA A 151 14.72 53.10 -15.63
N LEU A 152 15.38 52.62 -16.70
CA LEU A 152 15.41 53.20 -18.06
C LEU A 152 16.12 52.23 -19.05
N THR A 153 15.63 52.11 -20.31
CA THR A 153 16.34 52.01 -21.64
C THR A 153 17.64 51.17 -21.81
N SER A 154 18.07 50.57 -22.92
CA SER A 154 17.71 50.47 -24.37
C SER A 154 18.80 49.56 -25.06
N VAL A 155 18.78 49.09 -26.31
CA VAL A 155 17.87 49.18 -27.48
C VAL A 155 18.03 47.94 -28.41
N ASN A 156 17.10 47.78 -29.36
CA ASN A 156 17.10 46.99 -30.62
C ASN A 156 18.37 46.23 -31.11
N PHE A 157 18.13 45.06 -31.73
CA PHE A 157 18.40 44.96 -33.17
C PHE A 157 17.33 44.14 -33.91
N ILE A 158 17.24 44.33 -35.23
CA ILE A 158 16.14 43.89 -36.11
C ILE A 158 16.58 42.68 -36.95
N GLY A 159 15.70 41.69 -37.11
CA GLY A 159 15.85 40.58 -38.07
C GLY A 159 14.49 40.22 -38.67
N ARG A 160 14.35 40.36 -40.00
CA ARG A 160 13.10 40.19 -40.76
C ARG A 160 13.27 39.04 -41.77
N LEU A 161 12.13 38.51 -42.25
CA LEU A 161 11.93 37.69 -43.47
C LEU A 161 12.23 36.18 -43.42
N GLY A 162 11.19 35.38 -43.74
CA GLY A 162 11.22 34.55 -44.95
C GLY A 162 10.79 33.08 -44.84
N ALA A 163 9.74 32.72 -45.59
CA ALA A 163 9.22 31.39 -46.03
C ALA A 163 7.72 31.25 -45.66
N LEU A 164 6.77 31.06 -46.60
CA LEU A 164 6.49 29.85 -47.41
C LEU A 164 6.21 28.63 -46.51
N GLU A 165 5.04 27.98 -46.56
CA GLU A 165 3.99 27.92 -47.62
C GLU A 165 2.58 28.32 -47.13
#